data_AF-A0A949DVT1-F1
#
_entry.id   AF-A0A949DVT1-F1
#
_cell.length_a   1.000
_cell.length_b   1.000
_cell.length_c   1.000
_cell.angle_alpha   90.00
_cell.angle_beta   90.00
_cell.angle_gamma   90.00
#
_symmetry.space_group_name_H-M   'P 1'
#
loop_
_entity.id
_entity.type
_entity.pdbx_description
1 polymer ?
#
loop_
_entity_poly.entity_id
_entity_poly.type
_entity_poly.pdbx_seq_one_letter_code
_entity_poly.pdbx_strand_id
1 'polypeptide(L)'
;MDVTFYGGVREVTGSMHLITTENDRILLDCGMFQGRRKESEQKNRILPLDPTIITNIVLSHAHIDHSGRIPMLTKANFNGHIICTRATLDICEYLLPDSAHIQESDANYLNYKTVRSTLYQMKISPRAKKLSKRKSNDIKKLLKKNQNKLNIDIINELIEKHHLEGVHPIYTIEDAEQSLKYFEGYPYKLPVNIGNDTLCTFYDAGHILGSAISIIKIRENSHNHTICYTGDIGRFNKPILKNPTLSFAEEDRDIDLLIMESTYGNRLHEPVQDLKPQLIKVIT
;
A
#
# COMPACT_ATOMS: atom_id res chain seq x y z
N MET A 1 -14.98 14.90 -18.13
CA MET A 1 -14.22 13.86 -17.38
C MET A 1 -12.76 13.86 -17.81
N ASP A 2 -11.84 13.88 -16.84
CA ASP A 2 -10.37 13.80 -17.02
C ASP A 2 -9.77 12.67 -16.18
N VAL A 3 -8.67 12.07 -16.65
CA VAL A 3 -7.89 11.07 -15.90
C VAL A 3 -6.44 11.52 -15.73
N THR A 4 -5.98 11.56 -14.47
CA THR A 4 -4.60 11.91 -14.12
C THR A 4 -3.88 10.71 -13.51
N PHE A 5 -2.66 10.44 -13.97
CA PHE A 5 -1.86 9.31 -13.48
C PHE A 5 -0.75 9.82 -12.54
N TYR A 6 -0.81 9.43 -11.26
CA TYR A 6 0.14 9.89 -10.24
C TYR A 6 1.20 8.83 -9.87
N GLY A 7 0.94 7.55 -10.15
CA GLY A 7 1.87 6.45 -9.90
C GLY A 7 1.41 5.17 -10.61
N GLY A 8 2.30 4.18 -10.72
CA GLY A 8 2.01 2.94 -11.48
C GLY A 8 2.07 3.11 -13.00
N VAL A 9 2.63 4.22 -13.51
CA VAL A 9 2.79 4.47 -14.95
C VAL A 9 4.27 4.45 -15.32
N ARG A 10 4.63 3.53 -16.23
CA ARG A 10 6.02 3.20 -16.59
C ARG A 10 6.86 2.72 -15.39
N GLU A 11 6.20 2.27 -14.33
CA GLU A 11 6.74 1.62 -13.14
C GLU A 11 5.70 0.63 -12.59
N VAL A 12 6.10 -0.34 -11.77
CA VAL A 12 5.24 -1.47 -11.37
C VAL A 12 4.45 -1.18 -10.07
N THR A 13 4.94 -0.27 -9.22
CA THR A 13 4.42 -0.10 -7.85
C THR A 13 3.92 1.31 -7.61
N GLY A 14 3.08 1.49 -6.60
CA GLY A 14 2.60 2.81 -6.20
C GLY A 14 1.39 3.27 -7.01
N SER A 15 0.51 2.33 -7.39
CA SER A 15 -0.67 2.60 -8.22
C SER A 15 -1.50 3.72 -7.60
N MET A 16 -1.81 4.75 -8.41
CA MET A 16 -2.60 5.90 -7.99
C MET A 16 -3.06 6.67 -9.23
N HIS A 17 -4.36 6.63 -9.51
CA HIS A 17 -4.95 7.28 -10.68
C HIS A 17 -6.17 8.07 -10.26
N LEU A 18 -6.32 9.32 -10.70
CA LEU A 18 -7.43 10.18 -10.33
C LEU A 18 -8.37 10.37 -11.52
N ILE A 19 -9.63 9.99 -11.33
CA ILE A 19 -10.73 10.38 -12.21
C ILE A 19 -11.31 11.69 -11.68
N THR A 20 -11.40 12.71 -12.52
CA THR A 20 -12.06 13.98 -12.21
C THR A 20 -13.29 14.14 -13.09
N THR A 21 -14.44 14.35 -12.45
CA THR A 21 -15.69 14.79 -13.09
C THR A 21 -16.00 16.23 -12.65
N GLU A 22 -17.12 16.78 -13.10
CA GLU A 22 -17.63 18.09 -12.68
C GLU A 22 -17.81 18.16 -11.15
N ASN A 23 -18.26 17.07 -10.53
CA ASN A 23 -18.64 17.04 -9.11
C ASN A 23 -17.72 16.18 -8.23
N ASP A 24 -16.95 15.25 -8.83
CA ASP A 24 -16.23 14.22 -8.08
C ASP A 24 -14.75 14.10 -8.46
N ARG A 25 -13.98 13.63 -7.49
CA ARG A 25 -12.55 13.34 -7.60
C ARG A 25 -12.31 11.97 -7.01
N ILE A 26 -12.39 10.96 -7.85
CA ILE A 26 -12.39 9.55 -7.46
C ILE A 26 -11.00 8.98 -7.70
N LEU A 27 -10.35 8.51 -6.64
CA LEU A 27 -9.04 7.91 -6.72
C LEU A 27 -9.16 6.40 -6.97
N LEU A 28 -8.44 5.88 -7.95
CA LEU A 28 -8.25 4.46 -8.19
C LEU A 28 -6.93 4.04 -7.56
N ASP A 29 -7.03 3.20 -6.53
CA ASP A 29 -5.92 2.78 -5.68
C ASP A 29 -5.15 3.94 -5.02
N CYS A 30 -4.44 3.63 -3.94
CA CYS A 30 -3.56 4.54 -3.23
C CYS A 30 -2.39 3.74 -2.68
N GLY A 31 -1.53 3.26 -3.58
CA GLY A 31 -0.53 2.26 -3.29
C GLY A 31 0.85 2.81 -2.95
N MET A 32 1.66 2.07 -2.19
CA MET A 32 3.07 2.42 -1.94
C MET A 32 4.00 2.01 -3.09
N PHE A 33 5.03 2.83 -3.31
CA PHE A 33 6.18 2.44 -4.11
C PHE A 33 7.01 1.40 -3.36
N GLN A 34 7.42 0.34 -4.04
CA GLN A 34 8.36 -0.67 -3.50
C GLN A 34 9.65 -0.68 -4.32
N GLY A 35 10.74 -1.21 -3.75
CA GLY A 35 12.04 -1.27 -4.40
C GLY A 35 13.19 -0.75 -3.55
N ARG A 36 14.05 0.08 -4.14
CA ARG A 36 15.25 0.60 -3.44
C ARG A 36 14.83 1.49 -2.27
N ARG A 37 15.14 1.05 -1.05
CA ARG A 37 14.70 1.67 0.22
C ARG A 37 14.69 3.20 0.20
N LYS A 38 15.80 3.86 -0.16
CA LYS A 38 15.88 5.33 -0.15
C LYS A 38 14.89 6.02 -1.10
N GLU A 39 14.72 5.48 -2.30
CA GLU A 39 13.84 6.06 -3.32
C GLU A 39 12.37 5.85 -2.95
N SER A 40 12.01 4.61 -2.61
CA SER A 40 10.65 4.26 -2.17
C SER A 40 10.23 5.05 -0.93
N GLU A 41 11.14 5.21 0.03
CA GLU A 41 10.90 6.02 1.24
C GLU A 41 10.55 7.48 0.89
N GLN A 42 11.31 8.10 -0.01
CA GLN A 42 11.08 9.48 -0.43
C GLN A 42 9.73 9.63 -1.15
N LYS A 43 9.44 8.74 -2.10
CA LYS A 43 8.18 8.78 -2.85
C LYS A 43 6.96 8.51 -1.95
N ASN A 44 7.09 7.63 -0.97
CA ASN A 44 5.97 7.25 -0.10
C ASN A 44 5.65 8.31 0.95
N ARG A 45 6.59 9.21 1.31
CA ARG A 45 6.36 10.22 2.37
C ARG A 45 5.53 11.42 1.94
N ILE A 46 5.32 11.61 0.65
CA ILE A 46 4.62 12.78 0.10
C ILE A 46 3.52 12.28 -0.83
N LEU A 47 2.28 12.70 -0.57
CA LEU A 47 1.18 12.50 -1.50
C LEU A 47 1.27 13.55 -2.61
N PRO A 48 1.16 13.14 -3.90
CA PRO A 48 1.28 14.06 -5.03
C PRO A 48 0.01 14.89 -5.28
N LEU A 49 -0.96 14.82 -4.37
CA LEU A 49 -2.25 15.48 -4.43
C LEU A 49 -2.70 15.89 -3.02
N ASP A 50 -3.63 16.84 -2.94
CA ASP A 50 -4.27 17.22 -1.68
C ASP A 50 -5.36 16.20 -1.30
N PRO A 51 -5.25 15.47 -0.18
CA PRO A 51 -6.23 14.46 0.22
C PRO A 51 -7.64 15.00 0.44
N THR A 52 -7.79 16.28 0.75
CA THR A 52 -9.08 16.91 1.06
C THR A 52 -9.99 17.07 -0.14
N ILE A 53 -9.43 17.04 -1.36
CA ILE A 53 -10.21 17.16 -2.60
C ILE A 53 -10.81 15.83 -3.05
N ILE A 54 -10.31 14.70 -2.53
CA ILE A 54 -10.72 13.37 -2.98
C ILE A 54 -12.09 13.05 -2.40
N THR A 55 -13.05 12.76 -3.27
CA THR A 55 -14.42 12.45 -2.84
C THR A 55 -14.56 11.02 -2.39
N ASN A 56 -13.96 10.06 -3.12
CA ASN A 56 -13.98 8.64 -2.80
C ASN A 56 -12.76 7.91 -3.39
N ILE A 57 -12.50 6.69 -2.91
CA ILE A 57 -11.49 5.79 -3.44
C ILE A 57 -12.16 4.51 -3.91
N VAL A 58 -11.79 4.02 -5.10
CA VAL A 58 -12.07 2.65 -5.54
C VAL A 58 -10.78 1.86 -5.43
N LEU A 59 -10.76 0.85 -4.56
CA LEU A 59 -9.60 0.00 -4.34
C LEU A 59 -9.79 -1.34 -5.06
N SER A 60 -8.88 -1.64 -5.98
CA SER A 60 -8.90 -2.87 -6.78
C SER A 60 -8.62 -4.12 -5.94
N HIS A 61 -7.61 -4.07 -5.07
CA HIS A 61 -7.20 -5.19 -4.22
C HIS A 61 -6.28 -4.76 -3.09
N ALA A 62 -5.99 -5.67 -2.17
CA ALA A 62 -5.38 -5.35 -0.87
C ALA A 62 -3.85 -5.22 -0.86
N HIS A 63 -3.12 -5.51 -1.95
CA HIS A 63 -1.66 -5.43 -1.93
C HIS A 63 -1.17 -4.02 -1.58
N ILE A 64 -0.04 -3.92 -0.87
CA ILE A 64 0.48 -2.65 -0.33
C ILE A 64 0.88 -1.65 -1.43
N ASP A 65 1.22 -2.11 -2.62
CA ASP A 65 1.45 -1.26 -3.79
C ASP A 65 0.18 -0.77 -4.49
N HIS A 66 -1.00 -1.08 -3.93
CA HIS A 66 -2.33 -0.57 -4.29
C HIS A 66 -3.08 0.05 -3.11
N SER A 67 -2.90 -0.45 -1.88
CA SER A 67 -3.60 0.02 -0.67
C SER A 67 -2.71 0.79 0.31
N GLY A 68 -1.38 0.66 0.18
CA GLY A 68 -0.46 0.96 1.27
C GLY A 68 -0.28 2.43 1.62
N ARG A 69 -0.76 3.39 0.82
CA ARG A 69 -0.76 4.82 1.19
C ARG A 69 -2.11 5.29 1.72
N ILE A 70 -3.13 4.43 1.77
CA ILE A 70 -4.44 4.76 2.35
C ILE A 70 -4.33 5.34 3.76
N PRO A 71 -3.58 4.76 4.72
CA PRO A 71 -3.49 5.31 6.07
C PRO A 71 -2.93 6.73 6.13
N MET A 72 -2.03 7.09 5.20
CA MET A 72 -1.53 8.46 5.09
C MET A 72 -2.60 9.42 4.60
N LEU A 73 -3.38 8.98 3.62
CA LEU A 73 -4.45 9.77 3.02
C LEU A 73 -5.56 10.03 4.04
N THR A 74 -5.99 9.01 4.80
CA THR A 74 -7.02 9.16 5.85
C THR A 74 -6.56 10.04 7.02
N LYS A 75 -5.26 10.02 7.34
CA LYS A 75 -4.68 10.89 8.36
C LYS A 75 -4.66 12.37 7.95
N ALA A 76 -4.71 12.65 6.65
CA ALA A 76 -4.61 13.98 6.08
C ALA A 76 -5.97 14.63 5.76
N ASN A 77 -6.97 14.42 6.63
CA ASN A 77 -8.32 15.00 6.54
C ASN A 77 -9.14 14.57 5.30
N PHE A 78 -8.90 13.38 4.79
CA PHE A 78 -9.83 12.76 3.83
C PHE A 78 -11.15 12.41 4.52
N ASN A 79 -12.27 12.72 3.85
CA ASN A 79 -13.63 12.53 4.39
C ASN A 79 -14.51 11.62 3.53
N GLY A 80 -13.95 11.03 2.48
CA GLY A 80 -14.68 10.15 1.57
C GLY A 80 -14.78 8.71 2.05
N HIS A 81 -15.22 7.83 1.17
CA HIS A 81 -15.30 6.39 1.41
C HIS A 81 -14.25 5.64 0.58
N ILE A 82 -13.84 4.47 1.05
CA ILE A 82 -12.93 3.56 0.35
C ILE A 82 -13.74 2.32 -0.03
N ILE A 83 -14.13 2.27 -1.29
CA ILE A 83 -15.03 1.27 -1.85
C ILE A 83 -14.21 0.13 -2.44
N CYS A 84 -14.46 -1.09 -1.97
CA CYS A 84 -13.79 -2.28 -2.48
C CYS A 84 -14.68 -3.52 -2.34
N THR A 85 -14.13 -4.70 -2.67
CA THR A 85 -14.82 -5.95 -2.35
C THR A 85 -14.75 -6.26 -0.85
N ARG A 86 -15.72 -7.01 -0.32
CA ARG A 86 -15.70 -7.46 1.09
C ARG A 86 -14.41 -8.18 1.45
N ALA A 87 -13.95 -9.09 0.58
CA ALA A 87 -12.71 -9.82 0.82
C ALA A 87 -11.46 -8.93 0.78
N THR A 88 -11.43 -7.89 -0.08
CA THR A 88 -10.33 -6.91 -0.07
C THR A 88 -10.30 -6.13 1.24
N LEU A 89 -11.46 -5.73 1.77
CA LEU A 89 -11.57 -5.09 3.09
C LEU A 89 -11.02 -6.02 4.18
N ASP A 90 -11.54 -7.26 4.26
CA ASP A 90 -11.12 -8.24 5.27
C ASP A 90 -9.59 -8.47 5.24
N ILE A 91 -8.97 -8.47 4.06
CA ILE A 91 -7.51 -8.62 3.93
C ILE A 91 -6.78 -7.34 4.37
N CYS A 92 -7.32 -6.15 4.08
CA CYS A 92 -6.74 -4.88 4.51
C CYS A 92 -6.71 -4.74 6.03
N GLU A 93 -7.66 -5.34 6.76
CA GLU A 93 -7.66 -5.38 8.23
C GLU A 93 -6.40 -6.04 8.81
N TYR A 94 -5.75 -6.93 8.06
CA TYR A 94 -4.49 -7.55 8.47
C TYR A 94 -3.27 -6.90 7.82
N LEU A 95 -3.31 -6.66 6.51
CA LEU A 95 -2.14 -6.20 5.76
C LEU A 95 -1.72 -4.78 6.13
N LEU A 96 -2.67 -3.86 6.38
CA LEU A 96 -2.32 -2.48 6.72
C LEU A 96 -1.68 -2.38 8.11
N PRO A 97 -2.24 -2.97 9.18
CA PRO A 97 -1.58 -2.99 10.50
C PRO A 97 -0.25 -3.75 10.50
N ASP A 98 -0.13 -4.88 9.78
CA ASP A 98 1.15 -5.62 9.69
C ASP A 98 2.23 -4.79 9.00
N SER A 99 1.88 -4.12 7.89
CA SER A 99 2.78 -3.18 7.22
C SER A 99 3.21 -2.04 8.15
N ALA A 100 2.28 -1.48 8.93
CA ALA A 100 2.61 -0.46 9.93
C ALA A 100 3.57 -0.98 11.01
N HIS A 101 3.30 -2.18 11.54
CA HIS A 101 4.13 -2.82 12.56
C HIS A 101 5.56 -3.07 12.06
N ILE A 102 5.72 -3.49 10.80
CA ILE A 102 7.03 -3.64 10.16
C ILE A 102 7.74 -2.27 10.09
N GLN A 103 7.05 -1.22 9.64
CA GLN A 103 7.63 0.13 9.54
C GLN A 103 8.06 0.68 10.90
N GLU A 104 7.21 0.55 11.93
CA GLU A 104 7.52 0.97 13.30
C GLU A 104 8.73 0.20 13.85
N SER A 105 8.76 -1.11 13.64
CA SER A 105 9.87 -1.97 14.07
C SER A 105 11.20 -1.56 13.42
N ASP A 106 11.18 -1.26 12.13
CA ASP A 106 12.33 -0.78 11.37
C ASP A 106 12.80 0.58 11.87
N ALA A 107 11.89 1.53 12.07
CA ALA A 107 12.18 2.85 12.62
C ALA A 107 12.82 2.75 14.02
N ASN A 108 12.21 1.97 14.92
CA ASN A 108 12.70 1.72 16.27
C ASN A 108 14.12 1.11 16.27
N TYR A 109 14.37 0.15 15.36
CA TYR A 109 15.67 -0.50 15.27
C TYR A 109 16.76 0.42 14.72
N LEU A 110 16.45 1.26 13.72
CA LEU A 110 17.37 2.25 13.18
C LEU A 110 17.69 3.32 14.22
N ASN A 111 16.68 3.83 14.93
CA ASN A 111 16.83 4.77 16.04
C ASN A 111 17.71 4.21 17.16
N TYR A 112 17.49 2.95 17.55
CA TYR A 112 18.37 2.24 18.49
C TYR A 112 19.83 2.22 18.02
N LYS A 113 20.08 1.92 16.73
CA LYS A 113 21.44 1.91 16.18
C LYS A 113 22.09 3.29 16.23
N THR A 114 21.36 4.33 15.85
CA THR A 114 21.83 5.72 15.85
C THR A 114 22.20 6.19 17.25
N VAL A 115 21.30 6.02 18.22
CA VAL A 115 21.54 6.40 19.62
C VAL A 115 22.69 5.59 20.22
N ARG A 116 22.73 4.27 20.00
CA ARG A 116 23.81 3.43 20.50
C ARG A 116 25.17 3.85 19.95
N SER A 117 25.25 4.13 18.65
CA SER A 117 26.48 4.58 18.00
C SER A 117 26.96 5.90 18.58
N THR A 118 26.05 6.86 18.74
CA THR A 118 26.31 8.18 19.33
C THR A 118 26.84 8.06 20.76
N LEU A 119 26.16 7.30 21.62
CA LEU A 119 26.60 7.06 23.00
C LEU A 119 27.94 6.32 23.08
N TYR A 120 28.24 5.43 22.12
CA TYR A 120 29.55 4.77 22.04
C TYR A 120 30.64 5.79 21.74
N GLN A 121 30.45 6.65 20.75
CA GLN A 121 31.41 7.69 20.39
C GLN A 121 31.65 8.66 21.55
N MET A 122 30.60 9.09 22.25
CA MET A 122 30.73 9.99 23.41
C MET A 122 31.47 9.38 24.60
N LYS A 123 31.40 8.05 24.81
CA LYS A 123 32.06 7.39 25.95
C LYS A 123 33.47 6.85 25.65
N ILE A 124 33.94 6.96 24.40
CA ILE A 124 35.30 6.63 24.02
C ILE A 124 36.23 7.75 24.51
N SER A 125 37.26 7.39 25.27
CA SER A 125 38.29 8.33 25.72
C SER A 125 39.16 8.76 24.53
N PRO A 126 39.71 10.00 24.49
CA PRO A 126 40.60 10.45 23.43
C PRO A 126 41.82 9.55 23.18
N ARG A 127 42.24 8.79 24.20
CA ARG A 127 43.38 7.87 24.14
C ARG A 127 43.00 6.42 23.78
N ALA A 128 41.71 6.08 23.75
CA ALA A 128 41.24 4.71 23.56
C ALA A 128 40.67 4.50 22.15
N LYS A 129 41.12 3.44 21.47
CA LYS A 129 40.59 3.08 20.14
C LYS A 129 39.19 2.41 20.19
N LYS A 130 38.78 1.86 21.34
CA LYS A 130 37.50 1.14 21.52
C LYS A 130 36.93 1.34 22.92
N LEU A 131 35.60 1.25 23.03
CA LEU A 131 34.88 1.30 24.30
C LEU A 131 35.07 0.00 25.11
N SER A 132 35.20 0.11 26.44
CA SER A 132 35.30 -1.08 27.30
C SER A 132 34.01 -1.91 27.28
N LYS A 133 34.14 -3.23 27.45
CA LYS A 133 33.00 -4.18 27.43
C LYS A 133 31.94 -3.82 28.49
N ARG A 134 32.35 -3.35 29.66
CA ARG A 134 31.45 -2.87 30.72
C ARG A 134 30.60 -1.69 30.26
N LYS A 135 31.23 -0.60 29.78
CA LYS A 135 30.52 0.59 29.28
C LYS A 135 29.61 0.28 28.09
N SER A 136 30.04 -0.63 27.21
CA SER A 136 29.22 -1.10 26.08
C SER A 136 27.96 -1.84 26.54
N ASN A 137 28.08 -2.68 27.56
CA ASN A 137 26.96 -3.39 28.17
C ASN A 137 26.01 -2.46 28.92
N ASP A 138 26.53 -1.44 29.61
CA ASP A 138 25.71 -0.45 30.32
C ASP A 138 24.79 0.31 29.36
N ILE A 139 25.32 0.73 28.19
CA ILE A 139 24.51 1.35 27.13
C ILE A 139 23.47 0.38 26.58
N LYS A 140 23.82 -0.90 26.38
CA LYS A 140 22.85 -1.90 25.93
C LYS A 140 21.73 -2.11 26.94
N LYS A 141 22.03 -2.11 28.25
CA LYS A 141 21.03 -2.21 29.32
C LYS A 141 20.12 -0.98 29.38
N LEU A 142 20.65 0.21 29.10
CA LEU A 142 19.86 1.43 29.04
C LEU A 142 18.84 1.40 27.88
N LEU A 143 19.29 1.00 26.69
CA LEU A 143 18.50 1.07 25.47
C LEU A 143 17.56 -0.14 25.25
N LYS A 144 17.57 -1.12 26.17
CA LYS A 144 16.77 -2.35 26.06
C LYS A 144 16.04 -2.64 27.36
N LYS A 145 14.73 -2.93 27.28
CA LYS A 145 13.93 -3.41 28.43
C LYS A 145 14.33 -4.84 28.82
N ASN A 146 14.67 -5.69 27.84
CA ASN A 146 15.23 -7.03 28.04
C ASN A 146 16.04 -7.48 26.80
N GLN A 147 16.44 -8.76 26.69
CA GLN A 147 17.29 -9.21 25.57
C GLN A 147 16.70 -8.88 24.18
N ASN A 148 15.38 -8.97 24.03
CA ASN A 148 14.67 -8.88 22.74
C ASN A 148 13.83 -7.61 22.57
N LYS A 149 13.55 -6.86 23.65
CA LYS A 149 12.69 -5.67 23.61
C LYS A 149 13.48 -4.38 23.81
N LEU A 150 13.35 -3.45 22.85
CA LEU A 150 13.94 -2.11 22.92
C LEU A 150 13.21 -1.23 23.94
N ASN A 151 13.93 -0.28 24.53
CA ASN A 151 13.33 0.76 25.36
C ASN A 151 13.03 2.00 24.51
N ILE A 152 11.91 1.96 23.77
CA ILE A 152 11.53 2.96 22.78
C ILE A 152 11.44 4.36 23.39
N ASP A 153 10.83 4.48 24.58
CA ASP A 153 10.67 5.74 25.32
C ASP A 153 12.03 6.43 25.55
N ILE A 154 13.01 5.68 26.09
CA ILE A 154 14.37 6.18 26.32
C ILE A 154 15.10 6.48 25.01
N ILE A 155 14.90 5.66 23.97
CA ILE A 155 15.53 5.88 22.67
C ILE A 155 15.06 7.20 22.07
N ASN A 156 13.74 7.47 22.11
CA ASN A 156 13.16 8.70 21.59
C ASN A 156 13.61 9.92 22.40
N GLU A 157 13.61 9.83 23.74
CA GLU A 157 14.14 10.89 24.61
C GLU A 157 15.60 11.23 24.28
N LEU A 158 16.43 10.21 24.01
CA LEU A 158 17.84 10.41 23.66
C LEU A 158 18.03 10.97 22.25
N ILE A 159 17.13 10.67 21.31
CA ILE A 159 17.12 11.29 19.97
C ILE A 159 16.91 12.80 20.12
N GLU A 160 15.87 13.20 20.86
CA GLU A 160 15.55 14.62 21.08
C GLU A 160 16.66 15.33 21.84
N LYS A 161 17.10 14.76 22.97
CA LYS A 161 18.15 15.32 23.84
C LYS A 161 19.47 15.57 23.12
N HIS A 162 19.80 14.74 22.14
CA HIS A 162 21.04 14.84 21.37
C HIS A 162 20.84 15.44 19.98
N HIS A 163 19.64 15.95 19.67
CA HIS A 163 19.29 16.52 18.36
C HIS A 163 19.68 15.60 17.19
N LEU A 164 19.43 14.29 17.34
CA LEU A 164 19.71 13.30 16.32
C LEU A 164 18.57 13.26 15.30
N GLU A 165 18.89 12.92 14.05
CA GLU A 165 17.87 12.65 13.04
C GLU A 165 17.16 11.32 13.36
N GLY A 166 15.90 11.42 13.76
CA GLY A 166 15.03 10.28 14.04
C GLY A 166 14.43 9.70 12.77
N VAL A 167 14.34 8.36 12.72
CA VAL A 167 13.55 7.66 11.71
C VAL A 167 12.14 7.44 12.27
N HIS A 168 11.14 7.76 11.48
CA HIS A 168 9.72 7.59 11.83
C HIS A 168 9.04 6.67 10.79
N PRO A 169 8.05 5.86 11.17
CA PRO A 169 7.27 5.12 10.18
C PRO A 169 6.52 6.09 9.24
N ILE A 170 6.05 5.60 8.09
CA ILE A 170 5.22 6.42 7.19
C ILE A 170 3.84 6.63 7.82
N TYR A 171 3.32 5.58 8.46
CA TYR A 171 2.14 5.61 9.34
C TYR A 171 2.27 4.56 10.44
N THR A 172 1.53 4.75 11.54
CA THR A 172 1.53 3.84 12.69
C THR A 172 0.46 2.75 12.58
N ILE A 173 0.51 1.76 13.47
CA ILE A 173 -0.56 0.75 13.59
C ILE A 173 -1.91 1.43 13.86
N GLU A 174 -1.91 2.43 14.75
CA GLU A 174 -3.10 3.25 15.04
C GLU A 174 -3.61 3.93 13.77
N ASP A 175 -2.75 4.59 12.99
CA ASP A 175 -3.15 5.24 11.73
C ASP A 175 -3.79 4.22 10.76
N ALA A 176 -3.24 3.01 10.67
CA ALA A 176 -3.78 1.94 9.84
C ALA A 176 -5.15 1.48 10.33
N GLU A 177 -5.32 1.24 11.63
CA GLU A 177 -6.60 0.86 12.24
C GLU A 177 -7.68 1.96 12.07
N GLN A 178 -7.30 3.23 12.22
CA GLN A 178 -8.21 4.35 11.98
C GLN A 178 -8.64 4.42 10.50
N SER A 179 -7.74 4.10 9.57
CA SER A 179 -8.05 4.11 8.14
C SER A 179 -9.13 3.10 7.74
N LEU A 180 -9.22 1.96 8.45
CA LEU A 180 -10.22 0.92 8.17
C LEU A 180 -11.66 1.39 8.36
N LYS A 181 -11.87 2.45 9.17
CA LYS A 181 -13.21 3.04 9.39
C LYS A 181 -13.81 3.71 8.16
N TYR A 182 -12.98 4.00 7.16
CA TYR A 182 -13.40 4.61 5.90
C TYR A 182 -13.77 3.56 4.84
N PHE A 183 -13.51 2.27 5.09
CA PHE A 183 -13.73 1.22 4.10
C PHE A 183 -15.18 0.74 4.07
N GLU A 184 -15.64 0.45 2.85
CA GLU A 184 -16.92 -0.17 2.58
C GLU A 184 -16.76 -1.36 1.62
N GLY A 185 -17.11 -2.54 2.12
CA GLY A 185 -16.99 -3.80 1.40
C GLY A 185 -18.27 -4.22 0.68
N TYR A 186 -18.20 -4.38 -0.63
CA TYR A 186 -19.32 -4.77 -1.48
C TYR A 186 -19.12 -6.15 -2.15
N PRO A 187 -20.20 -6.87 -2.51
CA PRO A 187 -20.10 -8.08 -3.31
C PRO A 187 -19.77 -7.74 -4.77
N TYR A 188 -19.20 -8.71 -5.49
CA TYR A 188 -19.06 -8.62 -6.94
C TYR A 188 -20.43 -8.48 -7.65
N LYS A 189 -20.41 -7.86 -8.83
CA LYS A 189 -21.56 -7.69 -9.74
C LYS A 189 -22.72 -6.87 -9.18
N LEU A 190 -22.52 -6.19 -8.06
CA LEU A 190 -23.45 -5.20 -7.53
C LEU A 190 -22.96 -3.81 -7.97
N PRO A 191 -23.78 -3.04 -8.72
CA PRO A 191 -23.50 -1.63 -8.95
C PRO A 191 -23.59 -0.84 -7.65
N VAL A 192 -22.55 -0.08 -7.33
CA VAL A 192 -22.46 0.73 -6.10
C VAL A 192 -22.23 2.19 -6.47
N ASN A 193 -22.88 3.09 -5.73
CA ASN A 193 -22.68 4.51 -5.94
C ASN A 193 -21.34 4.95 -5.32
N ILE A 194 -20.51 5.64 -6.11
CA ILE A 194 -19.19 6.12 -5.69
C ILE A 194 -19.02 7.64 -5.89
N GLY A 195 -20.09 8.35 -6.24
CA GLY A 195 -20.08 9.80 -6.46
C GLY A 195 -21.45 10.33 -6.89
N ASN A 196 -21.47 11.47 -7.57
CA ASN A 196 -22.66 11.99 -8.23
C ASN A 196 -22.77 11.36 -9.61
N ASP A 197 -23.91 10.70 -9.87
CA ASP A 197 -24.18 10.01 -11.14
C ASP A 197 -23.03 9.08 -11.61
N THR A 198 -22.32 8.49 -10.63
CA THR A 198 -21.15 7.64 -10.88
C THR A 198 -21.29 6.31 -10.15
N LEU A 199 -21.34 5.23 -10.91
CA LEU A 199 -21.48 3.86 -10.40
C LEU A 199 -20.20 3.06 -10.64
N CYS A 200 -19.87 2.16 -9.71
CA CYS A 200 -18.83 1.15 -9.89
C CYS A 200 -19.41 -0.25 -9.75
N THR A 201 -19.01 -1.17 -10.62
CA THR A 201 -19.33 -2.59 -10.51
C THR A 201 -18.04 -3.38 -10.47
N PHE A 202 -17.87 -4.21 -9.43
CA PHE A 202 -16.69 -5.06 -9.28
C PHE A 202 -16.88 -6.42 -9.94
N TYR A 203 -15.85 -6.86 -10.65
CA TYR A 203 -15.74 -8.16 -11.31
C TYR A 203 -14.49 -8.88 -10.85
N ASP A 204 -14.52 -10.21 -10.73
CA ASP A 204 -13.39 -10.98 -10.21
C ASP A 204 -12.17 -10.88 -11.15
N ALA A 205 -11.04 -10.36 -10.64
CA ALA A 205 -9.78 -10.25 -11.37
C ALA A 205 -8.90 -11.51 -11.25
N GLY A 206 -9.24 -12.45 -10.37
CA GLY A 206 -8.52 -13.72 -10.19
C GLY A 206 -7.06 -13.61 -9.71
N HIS A 207 -6.61 -12.42 -9.26
CA HIS A 207 -5.22 -12.16 -8.85
C HIS A 207 -4.93 -12.59 -7.43
N ILE A 208 -5.73 -12.10 -6.49
CA ILE A 208 -5.77 -12.51 -5.09
C ILE A 208 -7.23 -12.63 -4.64
N LEU A 209 -7.45 -13.18 -3.45
CA LEU A 209 -8.81 -13.22 -2.90
C LEU A 209 -9.36 -11.78 -2.79
N GLY A 210 -10.51 -11.52 -3.41
CA GLY A 210 -11.14 -10.19 -3.41
C GLY A 210 -10.65 -9.22 -4.50
N SER A 211 -9.62 -9.57 -5.29
CA SER A 211 -9.14 -8.68 -6.34
C SER A 211 -10.19 -8.42 -7.41
N ALA A 212 -10.36 -7.16 -7.81
CA ALA A 212 -11.42 -6.76 -8.70
C ALA A 212 -10.95 -5.95 -9.92
N ILE A 213 -11.55 -6.28 -11.07
CA ILE A 213 -11.72 -5.38 -12.20
C ILE A 213 -12.91 -4.47 -11.86
N SER A 214 -12.71 -3.15 -11.95
CA SER A 214 -13.71 -2.13 -11.66
C SER A 214 -14.23 -1.54 -12.96
N ILE A 215 -15.54 -1.69 -13.20
CA ILE A 215 -16.24 -0.98 -14.27
C ILE A 215 -16.90 0.25 -13.66
N ILE A 216 -16.47 1.43 -14.09
CA ILE A 216 -16.93 2.73 -13.57
C ILE A 216 -17.72 3.43 -14.65
N LYS A 217 -19.01 3.66 -14.40
CA LYS A 217 -19.92 4.37 -15.29
C LYS A 217 -20.20 5.75 -14.72
N ILE A 218 -19.86 6.77 -15.50
CA ILE A 218 -20.04 8.19 -15.15
C ILE A 218 -21.05 8.76 -16.13
N ARG A 219 -22.10 9.41 -15.61
CA ARG A 219 -23.01 10.23 -16.42
C ARG A 219 -22.75 11.69 -16.12
N GLU A 220 -22.32 12.44 -17.13
CA GLU A 220 -21.96 13.85 -17.02
C GLU A 220 -22.63 14.62 -18.17
N ASN A 221 -23.50 15.58 -17.83
CA ASN A 221 -24.32 16.29 -18.81
C ASN A 221 -25.15 15.33 -19.68
N SER A 222 -24.93 15.34 -21.00
CA SER A 222 -25.57 14.44 -21.97
C SER A 222 -24.67 13.28 -22.42
N HIS A 223 -23.52 13.08 -21.79
CA HIS A 223 -22.55 12.05 -22.14
C HIS A 223 -22.45 10.99 -21.04
N ASN A 224 -22.27 9.75 -21.46
CA ASN A 224 -21.92 8.65 -20.58
C ASN A 224 -20.47 8.27 -20.88
N HIS A 225 -19.70 7.98 -19.83
CA HIS A 225 -18.35 7.48 -19.93
C HIS A 225 -18.22 6.18 -19.12
N THR A 226 -17.69 5.14 -19.74
CA THR A 226 -17.39 3.86 -19.09
C THR A 226 -15.89 3.62 -19.05
N ILE A 227 -15.34 3.53 -17.84
CA ILE A 227 -13.94 3.22 -17.58
C ILE A 227 -13.84 1.80 -17.04
N CYS A 228 -12.95 1.00 -17.60
CA CYS A 228 -12.54 -0.29 -17.05
C CYS A 228 -11.15 -0.14 -16.43
N TYR A 229 -11.06 -0.30 -15.11
CA TYR A 229 -9.80 -0.36 -14.39
C TYR A 229 -9.55 -1.78 -13.91
N THR A 230 -8.48 -2.41 -14.39
CA THR A 230 -8.31 -3.85 -14.15
C THR A 230 -7.73 -4.19 -12.78
N GLY A 231 -7.03 -3.23 -12.15
CA GLY A 231 -6.03 -3.57 -11.15
C GLY A 231 -5.03 -4.59 -11.71
N ASP A 232 -4.58 -5.49 -10.86
CA ASP A 232 -3.78 -6.64 -11.27
C ASP A 232 -4.69 -7.80 -11.73
N ILE A 233 -4.33 -8.41 -12.86
CA ILE A 233 -5.09 -9.52 -13.44
C ILE A 233 -4.36 -10.84 -13.15
N GLY A 234 -5.10 -11.76 -12.55
CA GLY A 234 -4.61 -13.08 -12.24
C GLY A 234 -4.37 -13.96 -13.47
N ARG A 235 -3.76 -15.11 -13.22
CA ARG A 235 -3.63 -16.17 -14.24
C ARG A 235 -4.76 -17.17 -14.10
N PHE A 236 -5.12 -17.80 -15.21
CA PHE A 236 -6.04 -18.92 -15.22
C PHE A 236 -5.47 -20.15 -14.47
N ASN A 237 -6.37 -20.96 -13.94
CA ASN A 237 -6.14 -22.26 -13.32
C ASN A 237 -5.19 -22.22 -12.11
N LYS A 238 -5.22 -21.11 -11.37
CA LYS A 238 -4.53 -21.02 -10.08
C LYS A 238 -5.24 -21.88 -9.03
N PRO A 239 -4.50 -22.59 -8.16
CA PRO A 239 -5.09 -23.22 -6.99
C PRO A 239 -5.76 -22.15 -6.11
N ILE A 240 -6.90 -22.49 -5.49
CA ILE A 240 -7.64 -21.67 -4.50
C ILE A 240 -8.40 -20.46 -5.09
N LEU A 241 -7.84 -19.78 -6.09
CA LEU A 241 -8.45 -18.60 -6.71
C LEU A 241 -9.36 -18.96 -7.89
N LYS A 242 -10.40 -18.16 -8.11
CA LYS A 242 -11.17 -18.21 -9.35
C LYS A 242 -10.36 -17.61 -10.50
N ASN A 243 -10.68 -18.01 -11.72
CA ASN A 243 -10.12 -17.37 -12.90
C ASN A 243 -10.61 -15.92 -12.99
N PRO A 244 -9.80 -15.01 -13.57
CA PRO A 244 -10.29 -13.69 -13.96
C PRO A 244 -11.55 -13.83 -14.81
N THR A 245 -12.56 -13.00 -14.56
CA THR A 245 -13.82 -13.11 -15.30
C THR A 245 -13.60 -12.80 -16.78
N LEU A 246 -14.28 -13.56 -17.63
CA LEU A 246 -14.46 -13.25 -19.05
C LEU A 246 -15.92 -12.88 -19.35
N SER A 247 -16.78 -12.90 -18.32
CA SER A 247 -18.21 -12.68 -18.44
C SER A 247 -18.59 -11.40 -17.69
N PHE A 248 -18.94 -10.39 -18.47
CA PHE A 248 -19.44 -9.10 -18.01
C PHE A 248 -20.92 -8.95 -18.39
N ALA A 249 -21.69 -8.22 -17.57
CA ALA A 249 -23.06 -7.84 -17.91
C ALA A 249 -23.06 -7.08 -19.25
N GLU A 250 -24.10 -7.22 -20.06
CA GLU A 250 -24.13 -6.63 -21.42
C GLU A 250 -23.90 -5.12 -21.40
N GLU A 251 -24.53 -4.44 -20.44
CA GLU A 251 -24.39 -3.02 -20.18
C GLU A 251 -22.98 -2.58 -19.72
N ASP A 252 -22.12 -3.50 -19.29
CA ASP A 252 -20.76 -3.24 -18.80
C ASP A 252 -19.68 -3.52 -19.87
N ARG A 253 -20.07 -3.91 -21.10
CA ARG A 253 -19.12 -4.31 -22.16
C ARG A 253 -18.64 -3.16 -23.03
N ASP A 254 -19.42 -2.09 -23.13
CA ASP A 254 -19.07 -0.91 -23.93
C ASP A 254 -18.18 0.02 -23.10
N ILE A 255 -16.86 -0.09 -23.32
CA ILE A 255 -15.82 0.61 -22.56
C ILE A 255 -15.21 1.70 -23.43
N ASP A 256 -15.19 2.94 -22.91
CA ASP A 256 -14.55 4.08 -23.56
C ASP A 256 -13.04 4.16 -23.23
N LEU A 257 -12.67 3.76 -22.01
CA LEU A 257 -11.28 3.78 -21.53
C LEU A 257 -10.94 2.50 -20.75
N LEU A 258 -9.91 1.78 -21.19
CA LEU A 258 -9.32 0.66 -20.46
C LEU A 258 -7.98 1.08 -19.85
N ILE A 259 -7.89 1.04 -18.52
CA ILE A 259 -6.66 1.20 -17.76
C ILE A 259 -6.28 -0.18 -17.23
N MET A 260 -5.21 -0.75 -17.78
CA MET A 260 -4.78 -2.10 -17.44
C MET A 260 -3.32 -2.18 -17.01
N GLU A 261 -3.02 -3.13 -16.13
CA GLU A 261 -1.64 -3.44 -15.76
C GLU A 261 -0.82 -3.93 -16.96
N SER A 262 0.50 -3.85 -16.83
CA SER A 262 1.44 -4.31 -17.86
C SER A 262 2.68 -4.97 -17.27
N THR A 263 2.57 -5.57 -16.08
CA THR A 263 3.70 -6.17 -15.31
C THR A 263 4.55 -7.12 -16.16
N TYR A 264 3.89 -7.86 -17.05
CA TYR A 264 4.51 -8.82 -17.94
C TYR A 264 4.39 -8.45 -19.43
N GLY A 265 4.00 -7.22 -19.75
CA GLY A 265 3.71 -6.78 -21.12
C GLY A 265 4.89 -6.82 -22.09
N ASN A 266 6.12 -7.02 -21.58
CA ASN A 266 7.34 -7.09 -22.38
C ASN A 266 7.80 -8.51 -22.73
N ARG A 267 7.07 -9.56 -22.33
CA ARG A 267 7.48 -10.95 -22.58
C ARG A 267 6.29 -11.87 -22.84
N LEU A 268 6.49 -12.86 -23.69
CA LEU A 268 5.58 -14.00 -23.79
C LEU A 268 5.88 -14.96 -22.65
N HIS A 269 4.84 -15.35 -21.92
CA HIS A 269 4.94 -16.43 -20.95
C HIS A 269 4.66 -17.75 -21.65
N GLU A 270 5.51 -18.74 -21.40
CA GLU A 270 5.14 -20.13 -21.61
C GLU A 270 3.80 -20.42 -20.90
N PRO A 271 2.97 -21.34 -21.44
CA PRO A 271 1.79 -21.81 -20.72
C PRO A 271 2.17 -22.15 -19.29
N VAL A 272 1.25 -22.03 -18.33
CA VAL A 272 1.49 -22.41 -16.93
C VAL A 272 1.83 -23.90 -16.92
N GLN A 273 3.11 -24.23 -17.14
CA GLN A 273 3.65 -25.57 -16.97
C GLN A 273 3.48 -25.88 -15.49
N ASP A 274 3.23 -27.15 -15.19
CA ASP A 274 3.30 -27.57 -13.79
C ASP A 274 4.71 -27.21 -13.29
N LEU A 275 4.80 -26.18 -12.44
CA LEU A 275 6.07 -25.73 -11.86
C LEU A 275 6.49 -26.67 -10.73
N LYS A 276 5.60 -27.57 -10.27
CA LYS A 276 5.90 -28.50 -9.17
C LYS A 276 7.12 -29.38 -9.47
N PRO A 277 7.30 -30.00 -10.66
CA PRO A 277 8.50 -30.79 -10.95
C PRO A 277 9.78 -29.95 -10.95
N GLN A 278 9.72 -28.69 -11.41
CA GLN A 278 10.87 -27.80 -11.36
C GLN A 278 11.20 -27.40 -9.93
N LEU A 279 10.19 -27.09 -9.11
CA LEU A 279 10.36 -26.77 -7.70
C LEU A 279 10.93 -27.96 -6.91
N ILE A 280 10.44 -29.18 -7.18
CA ILE A 280 10.98 -30.40 -6.57
C ILE A 280 12.49 -30.50 -6.84
N LYS A 281 12.94 -30.36 -8.10
CA LYS A 281 14.37 -30.41 -8.46
C LYS A 281 15.25 -29.38 -7.75
N VAL A 282 14.68 -28.27 -7.28
CA VAL A 282 15.43 -27.24 -6.53
C VAL A 282 15.47 -27.57 -5.03
N ILE A 283 14.42 -28.21 -4.51
CA ILE A 283 14.30 -28.56 -3.09
C ILE A 283 15.02 -29.89 -2.76
N THR A 284 15.03 -30.84 -3.70
CA THR A 284 15.64 -32.18 -3.56
C THR A 284 16.98 -32.26 -4.27
#